data_AF-A0AAW2SIL1-F1
#
_entry.id   AF-A0AAW2SIL1-F1
#
_cell.length_a   1.000
_cell.length_b   1.000
_cell.length_c   1.000
_cell.angle_alpha   90.00
_cell.angle_beta   90.00
_cell.angle_gamma   90.00
#
_symmetry.space_group_name_H-M   'P 1'
#
loop_
_entity.id
_entity.type
_entity.pdbx_description
1 polymer ?
#
loop_
_entity_poly.entity_id
_entity_poly.type
_entity_poly.pdbx_seq_one_letter_code
_entity_poly.pdbx_strand_id
1 'polypeptide(L)'
;MAMAAPPQSMNDMISSTTSARSSTPHSNNFNKQLKNSEENYLNWVRRMGSRNHSNFLDAKNKFQPCKTIKVNKNPKLADFITVKKAIASIPLFNPCRVLISVAPGTYREKIEIPMTMAYVTLEGAGAGKTIIRWDDTADRVGPNGQPLGTYGSATFAVNAPYFVAKNITFKNKAPPPPAGATGKQAVALRISADMAAFINCKFVGAQDTLYDHKGRHYFKNCHIQGSVDFIFGNGLSLYQECHLHAKTKSYGALTAQKRESMLEETGFSL
;
A
#
# COMPACT_ATOMS: atom_id res chain seq x y z
N MET A 1 31.24 -27.69 -38.38
CA MET A 1 31.63 -28.31 -37.10
C MET A 1 30.85 -27.58 -36.01
N ALA A 2 29.85 -28.28 -35.47
CA ALA A 2 28.97 -27.99 -34.33
C ALA A 2 28.38 -26.57 -34.15
N MET A 3 27.17 -26.38 -34.71
CA MET A 3 26.14 -25.48 -34.19
C MET A 3 25.34 -26.25 -33.11
N ALA A 4 24.98 -25.59 -32.00
CA ALA A 4 24.04 -26.12 -31.01
C ALA A 4 22.78 -25.24 -30.95
N ALA A 5 21.64 -25.91 -31.08
CA ALA A 5 20.28 -25.38 -31.18
C ALA A 5 19.60 -25.28 -29.80
N PRO A 6 18.43 -24.61 -29.67
CA PRO A 6 17.85 -24.14 -28.40
C PRO A 6 17.03 -25.22 -27.65
N PRO A 7 16.68 -25.02 -26.37
CA PRO A 7 15.90 -25.99 -25.60
C PRO A 7 14.42 -26.01 -26.04
N GLN A 8 13.94 -27.20 -26.38
CA GLN A 8 12.52 -27.50 -26.62
C GLN A 8 11.81 -27.86 -25.32
N SER A 9 10.51 -27.53 -25.29
CA SER A 9 9.55 -27.64 -24.20
C SER A 9 9.30 -29.07 -23.71
N MET A 10 9.20 -29.23 -22.39
CA MET A 10 8.57 -30.39 -21.74
C MET A 10 7.06 -30.37 -22.02
N ASN A 11 6.62 -31.09 -23.03
CA ASN A 11 5.29 -31.69 -23.13
C ASN A 11 5.41 -32.78 -24.19
N ASP A 12 5.46 -34.03 -23.73
CA ASP A 12 5.05 -35.27 -24.43
C ASP A 12 5.81 -36.48 -23.88
N MET A 13 5.37 -36.99 -22.73
CA MET A 13 5.49 -38.41 -22.38
C MET A 13 4.32 -38.81 -21.48
N ILE A 14 3.10 -38.80 -22.04
CA ILE A 14 1.99 -39.58 -21.51
C ILE A 14 1.53 -40.53 -22.62
N SER A 15 2.14 -41.70 -22.69
CA SER A 15 1.49 -42.90 -23.23
C SER A 15 2.29 -44.16 -22.89
N SER A 16 1.54 -45.15 -22.41
CA SER A 16 1.81 -46.58 -22.45
C SER A 16 3.02 -47.14 -21.67
N THR A 17 2.77 -47.48 -20.40
CA THR A 17 3.05 -48.84 -19.89
C THR A 17 2.09 -49.15 -18.74
N THR A 18 1.02 -49.89 -19.03
CA THR A 18 0.28 -50.66 -18.04
C THR A 18 1.17 -51.81 -17.55
N SER A 19 1.87 -51.60 -16.45
CA SER A 19 2.34 -52.71 -15.60
C SER A 19 1.85 -52.43 -14.19
N ALA A 20 1.09 -53.34 -13.62
CA ALA A 20 0.66 -53.30 -12.23
C ALA A 20 1.89 -53.19 -11.32
N ARG A 21 2.17 -51.97 -10.83
CA ARG A 21 3.16 -51.75 -9.78
C ARG A 21 2.45 -51.93 -8.44
N SER A 22 2.84 -53.00 -7.75
CA SER A 22 2.66 -53.14 -6.32
C SER A 22 3.02 -51.84 -5.62
N SER A 23 2.10 -51.29 -4.82
CA SER A 23 2.38 -50.16 -3.94
C SER A 23 3.48 -50.56 -2.96
N THR A 24 4.72 -50.14 -3.23
CA THR A 24 5.84 -50.35 -2.32
C THR A 24 5.59 -49.54 -1.04
N PRO A 25 5.84 -50.10 0.16
CA PRO A 25 5.59 -49.44 1.45
C PRO A 25 6.30 -48.08 1.62
N HIS A 26 7.37 -47.85 0.85
CA HIS A 26 8.12 -46.60 0.85
C HIS A 26 7.34 -45.39 0.31
N SER A 27 6.46 -45.57 -0.69
CA SER A 27 5.69 -44.43 -1.24
C SER A 27 4.61 -43.92 -0.25
N ASN A 28 4.00 -44.83 0.50
CA ASN A 28 3.00 -44.50 1.53
C ASN A 28 3.63 -43.81 2.75
N ASN A 29 4.84 -44.23 3.16
CA ASN A 29 5.56 -43.58 4.25
C ASN A 29 6.04 -42.18 3.89
N PHE A 30 6.55 -41.98 2.66
CA PHE A 30 6.98 -40.66 2.19
C PHE A 30 5.79 -39.69 2.12
N ASN A 31 4.66 -40.12 1.56
CA ASN A 31 3.44 -39.30 1.49
C ASN A 31 2.86 -38.99 2.89
N LYS A 32 2.95 -39.93 3.84
CA LYS A 32 2.53 -39.71 5.22
C LYS A 32 3.46 -38.74 5.96
N GLN A 33 4.76 -38.83 5.71
CA GLN A 33 5.77 -37.94 6.28
C GLN A 33 5.63 -36.50 5.74
N LEU A 34 5.35 -36.35 4.44
CA LEU A 34 5.05 -35.05 3.83
C LEU A 34 3.78 -34.44 4.43
N LYS A 35 2.68 -35.19 4.50
CA LYS A 35 1.43 -34.73 5.14
C LYS A 35 1.64 -34.30 6.59
N ASN A 36 2.39 -35.08 7.37
CA ASN A 36 2.73 -34.71 8.74
C ASN A 36 3.58 -33.42 8.81
N SER A 37 4.50 -33.23 7.86
CA SER A 37 5.33 -32.01 7.80
C SER A 37 4.52 -30.77 7.44
N GLU A 38 3.56 -30.89 6.52
CA GLU A 38 2.64 -29.83 6.13
C GLU A 38 1.69 -29.47 7.28
N GLU A 39 1.12 -30.47 7.96
CA GLU A 39 0.27 -30.26 9.13
C GLU A 39 1.03 -29.58 10.27
N ASN A 40 2.26 -30.02 10.55
CA ASN A 40 3.12 -29.40 11.55
C ASN A 40 3.46 -27.95 11.19
N TYR A 41 3.76 -27.67 9.92
CA TYR A 41 4.00 -26.32 9.44
C TYR A 41 2.75 -25.44 9.60
N LEU A 42 1.58 -25.91 9.18
CA LEU A 42 0.32 -25.18 9.32
C LEU A 42 -0.08 -24.96 10.79
N ASN A 43 0.19 -25.93 11.67
CA ASN A 43 0.02 -25.80 13.12
C ASN A 43 0.96 -24.73 13.69
N TRP A 44 2.21 -24.71 13.24
CA TRP A 44 3.19 -23.68 13.61
C TRP A 44 2.72 -22.29 13.12
N VAL A 45 2.29 -22.16 11.86
CA VAL A 45 1.75 -20.90 11.31
C VAL A 45 0.56 -20.42 12.13
N ARG A 46 -0.39 -21.31 12.46
CA ARG A 46 -1.56 -20.97 13.30
C ARG A 46 -1.14 -20.52 14.71
N ARG A 47 -0.15 -21.18 15.31
CA ARG A 47 0.38 -20.80 16.63
C ARG A 47 1.08 -19.44 16.58
N MET A 48 1.98 -19.26 15.63
CA MET A 48 2.79 -18.04 15.48
C MET A 48 1.96 -16.83 15.05
N GLY A 49 0.86 -17.05 14.31
CA GLY A 49 -0.09 -16.02 13.90
C GLY A 49 -1.24 -15.77 14.91
N SER A 50 -1.31 -16.54 16.00
CA SER A 50 -2.32 -16.35 17.03
C SER A 50 -2.07 -15.05 17.80
N ARG A 51 -3.11 -14.26 18.04
CA ARG A 51 -3.03 -13.02 18.87
C ARG A 51 -2.56 -13.28 20.30
N ASN A 52 -2.63 -14.51 20.77
CA ASN A 52 -2.17 -14.92 22.09
C ASN A 52 -0.67 -15.28 22.10
N HIS A 53 0.01 -15.26 20.94
CA HIS A 53 1.44 -15.52 20.86
C HIS A 53 2.23 -14.31 21.39
N SER A 54 3.33 -14.54 22.11
CA SER A 54 4.16 -13.49 22.71
C SER A 54 4.76 -12.49 21.72
N ASN A 55 4.74 -12.83 20.42
CA ASN A 55 5.18 -11.94 19.35
C ASN A 55 4.18 -10.79 19.10
N PHE A 56 2.92 -10.96 19.51
CA PHE A 56 1.92 -9.89 19.45
C PHE A 56 1.80 -9.24 20.81
N LEU A 57 2.27 -8.00 20.90
CA LEU A 57 2.06 -7.16 22.08
C LEU A 57 0.65 -6.58 22.03
N ASP A 58 0.04 -6.40 23.20
CA ASP A 58 -1.22 -5.65 23.31
C ASP A 58 -1.04 -4.24 22.74
N ALA A 59 -1.89 -3.89 21.78
CA ALA A 59 -1.91 -2.56 21.20
C ALA A 59 -2.41 -1.56 22.27
N LYS A 60 -1.48 -0.87 22.93
CA LYS A 60 -1.77 0.20 23.91
C LYS A 60 -2.34 1.49 23.28
N ASN A 61 -2.55 1.50 21.97
CA ASN A 61 -3.03 2.67 21.24
C ASN A 61 -4.50 2.96 21.59
N LYS A 62 -4.75 4.09 22.25
CA LYS A 62 -6.10 4.62 22.44
C LYS A 62 -6.63 5.12 21.09
N PHE A 63 -7.57 4.38 20.49
CA PHE A 63 -8.23 4.77 19.25
C PHE A 63 -9.28 5.89 19.43
N GLN A 64 -9.63 6.20 20.68
CA GLN A 64 -10.55 7.29 20.99
C GLN A 64 -9.89 8.65 20.71
N PRO A 65 -10.48 9.48 19.84
CA PRO A 65 -9.93 10.80 19.55
C PRO A 65 -10.15 11.76 20.72
N CYS A 66 -9.14 12.56 21.05
CA CYS A 66 -9.27 13.66 22.01
C CYS A 66 -9.93 14.90 21.39
N LYS A 67 -9.90 15.02 20.06
CA LYS A 67 -10.49 16.12 19.30
C LYS A 67 -11.01 15.61 17.97
N THR A 68 -12.17 16.11 17.55
CA THR A 68 -12.72 15.91 16.21
C THR A 68 -12.80 17.24 15.49
N ILE A 69 -12.34 17.30 14.25
CA ILE A 69 -12.37 18.45 13.36
C ILE A 69 -13.21 18.08 12.13
N LYS A 70 -14.21 18.90 11.81
CA LYS A 70 -15.12 18.69 10.66
C LYS A 70 -14.65 19.49 9.46
N VAL A 71 -14.46 18.81 8.34
CA VAL A 71 -14.17 19.41 7.04
C VAL A 71 -15.37 19.27 6.12
N ASN A 72 -15.94 20.39 5.68
CA ASN A 72 -17.09 20.41 4.77
C ASN A 72 -17.03 21.64 3.86
N LYS A 73 -17.37 21.49 2.59
CA LYS A 73 -17.43 22.61 1.64
C LYS A 73 -18.50 23.65 2.00
N ASN A 74 -19.55 23.23 2.71
CA ASN A 74 -20.52 24.16 3.29
C ASN A 74 -19.96 24.71 4.61
N PRO A 75 -19.61 26.02 4.69
CA PRO A 75 -19.00 26.60 5.88
C PRO A 75 -19.90 26.55 7.12
N LYS A 76 -21.23 26.44 6.96
CA LYS A 76 -22.17 26.31 8.09
C LYS A 76 -22.08 24.97 8.82
N LEU A 77 -21.51 23.96 8.16
CA LEU A 77 -21.41 22.58 8.66
C LEU A 77 -19.95 22.16 8.96
N ALA A 78 -19.02 23.11 8.91
CA ALA A 78 -17.58 22.84 8.91
C ALA A 78 -16.86 23.65 9.99
N ASP A 79 -15.85 23.06 10.60
CA ASP A 79 -14.79 23.84 11.25
C ASP A 79 -13.85 24.43 10.19
N PHE A 80 -13.60 23.67 9.10
CA PHE A 80 -12.79 24.11 7.97
C PHE A 80 -13.38 23.68 6.63
N ILE A 81 -13.26 24.54 5.61
CA ILE A 81 -13.70 24.22 4.24
C ILE A 81 -12.69 23.37 3.45
N THR A 82 -11.45 23.26 3.93
CA THR A 82 -10.38 22.51 3.27
C THR A 82 -9.66 21.57 4.24
N VAL A 83 -9.14 20.47 3.71
CA VAL A 83 -8.40 19.48 4.52
C VAL A 83 -7.06 20.07 4.97
N LYS A 84 -6.38 20.86 4.12
CA LYS A 84 -5.12 21.52 4.45
C LYS A 84 -5.26 22.47 5.64
N LYS A 85 -6.35 23.24 5.75
CA LYS A 85 -6.60 24.13 6.89
C LYS A 85 -6.88 23.36 8.18
N ALA A 86 -7.63 22.26 8.09
CA ALA A 86 -7.86 21.39 9.24
C ALA A 86 -6.57 20.80 9.80
N ILE A 87 -5.68 20.30 8.92
CA ILE A 87 -4.36 19.80 9.32
C ILE A 87 -3.51 20.91 9.94
N ALA A 88 -3.49 22.10 9.34
CA ALA A 88 -2.75 23.24 9.86
C ALA A 88 -3.24 23.74 11.24
N SER A 89 -4.46 23.36 11.65
CA SER A 89 -5.00 23.70 12.97
C SER A 89 -4.55 22.76 14.10
N ILE A 90 -3.87 21.66 13.77
CA ILE A 90 -3.35 20.70 14.74
C ILE A 90 -1.98 21.20 15.21
N PRO A 91 -1.71 21.21 16.53
CA PRO A 91 -0.39 21.55 17.05
C PRO A 91 0.71 20.68 16.44
N LEU A 92 1.89 21.27 16.21
CA LEU A 92 3.03 20.53 15.64
C LEU A 92 3.43 19.33 16.49
N PHE A 93 3.28 19.42 17.82
CA PHE A 93 3.45 18.32 18.77
C PHE A 93 2.08 17.87 19.25
N ASN A 94 1.53 16.81 18.65
CA ASN A 94 0.20 16.33 18.94
C ASN A 94 0.25 15.13 19.92
N PRO A 95 -0.16 15.29 21.19
CA PRO A 95 -0.01 14.24 22.21
C PRO A 95 -1.11 13.18 22.17
N CYS A 96 -2.18 13.39 21.38
CA CYS A 96 -3.37 12.55 21.40
C CYS A 96 -4.01 12.44 20.03
N ARG A 97 -4.89 11.45 19.84
CA ARG A 97 -5.50 11.19 18.54
C ARG A 97 -6.46 12.30 18.12
N VAL A 98 -6.22 12.92 16.97
CA VAL A 98 -7.13 13.92 16.38
C VAL A 98 -7.83 13.29 15.18
N LEU A 99 -9.16 13.30 15.18
CA LEU A 99 -9.99 12.86 14.07
C LEU A 99 -10.34 14.04 13.17
N ILE A 100 -9.95 13.99 11.90
CA ILE A 100 -10.40 14.90 10.85
C ILE A 100 -11.48 14.18 10.05
N SER A 101 -12.74 14.54 10.29
CA SER A 101 -13.90 14.00 9.58
C SER A 101 -14.17 14.83 8.33
N VAL A 102 -14.09 14.23 7.15
CA VAL A 102 -14.20 14.89 5.86
C VAL A 102 -15.50 14.50 5.18
N ALA A 103 -16.37 15.49 4.97
CA ALA A 103 -17.65 15.34 4.29
C ALA A 103 -17.49 14.83 2.84
N PRO A 104 -18.58 14.34 2.21
CA PRO A 104 -18.58 14.01 0.79
C PRO A 104 -18.12 15.19 -0.08
N GLY A 105 -17.29 14.90 -1.07
CA GLY A 105 -16.81 15.91 -2.01
C GLY A 105 -15.44 15.57 -2.60
N THR A 106 -15.12 16.28 -3.68
CA THR A 106 -13.77 16.28 -4.25
C THR A 106 -13.00 17.51 -3.77
N TYR A 107 -11.89 17.27 -3.09
CA TYR A 107 -10.97 18.26 -2.53
C TYR A 107 -9.72 18.30 -3.40
N ARG A 108 -9.52 19.37 -4.17
CA ARG A 108 -8.34 19.53 -5.01
C ARG A 108 -7.26 20.25 -4.21
N GLU A 109 -6.45 19.49 -3.49
CA GLU A 109 -5.45 20.00 -2.55
C GLU A 109 -4.20 19.10 -2.60
N LYS A 110 -3.02 19.73 -2.50
CA LYS A 110 -1.76 19.05 -2.23
C LYS A 110 -1.43 19.20 -0.74
N ILE A 111 -1.22 18.09 -0.06
CA ILE A 111 -1.16 18.03 1.41
C ILE A 111 0.07 17.27 1.86
N GLU A 112 0.73 17.79 2.89
CA GLU A 112 1.82 17.12 3.59
C GLU A 112 1.59 17.20 5.10
N ILE A 113 1.63 16.05 5.79
CA ILE A 113 1.58 15.97 7.25
C ILE A 113 3.02 15.80 7.75
N PRO A 114 3.56 16.78 8.53
CA PRO A 114 4.93 16.74 8.99
C PRO A 114 5.13 15.65 10.05
N MET A 115 6.37 15.18 10.21
CA MET A 115 6.74 14.06 11.09
C MET A 115 6.37 14.28 12.56
N THR A 116 6.33 15.53 13.03
CA THR A 116 6.01 15.87 14.42
C THR A 116 4.52 15.69 14.75
N MET A 117 3.64 15.67 13.75
CA MET A 117 2.18 15.69 13.91
C MET A 117 1.59 14.27 14.00
N ALA A 118 2.04 13.49 14.99
CA ALA A 118 1.60 12.11 15.21
C ALA A 118 0.08 11.98 15.51
N TYR A 119 -0.44 10.74 15.43
CA TYR A 119 -1.80 10.38 15.86
C TYR A 119 -2.95 11.08 15.11
N VAL A 120 -2.75 11.46 13.85
CA VAL A 120 -3.83 12.00 13.00
C VAL A 120 -4.65 10.87 12.40
N THR A 121 -5.97 10.94 12.54
CA THR A 121 -6.92 10.08 11.83
C THR A 121 -7.68 10.92 10.80
N LEU A 122 -7.63 10.55 9.52
CA LEU A 122 -8.40 11.18 8.45
C LEU A 122 -9.52 10.24 8.01
N GLU A 123 -10.76 10.64 8.17
CA GLU A 123 -11.92 9.79 7.87
C GLU A 123 -12.87 10.49 6.89
N GLY A 124 -13.04 9.91 5.71
CA GLY A 124 -14.03 10.34 4.74
C GLY A 124 -15.42 9.74 4.99
N ALA A 125 -16.43 10.28 4.31
CA ALA A 125 -17.80 9.76 4.35
C ALA A 125 -18.01 8.48 3.50
N GLY A 126 -16.94 7.90 2.98
CA GLY A 126 -16.94 6.76 2.07
C GLY A 126 -15.94 6.96 0.94
N ALA A 127 -15.21 5.90 0.57
CA ALA A 127 -14.12 6.03 -0.40
C ALA A 127 -14.61 6.47 -1.79
N GLY A 128 -15.84 6.12 -2.18
CA GLY A 128 -16.46 6.64 -3.41
C GLY A 128 -17.05 8.05 -3.30
N LYS A 129 -17.13 8.63 -2.10
CA LYS A 129 -17.81 9.90 -1.81
C LYS A 129 -16.85 11.03 -1.46
N THR A 130 -15.72 10.71 -0.81
CA THR A 130 -14.71 11.69 -0.40
C THR A 130 -13.39 11.42 -1.12
N ILE A 131 -12.93 12.40 -1.92
CA ILE A 131 -11.77 12.26 -2.80
C ILE A 131 -10.84 13.45 -2.58
N ILE A 132 -9.58 13.20 -2.22
CA ILE A 132 -8.49 14.18 -2.28
C ILE A 132 -7.72 13.95 -3.57
N ARG A 133 -7.55 15.01 -4.38
CA ARG A 133 -6.89 14.90 -5.68
C ARG A 133 -5.89 16.02 -5.98
N TRP A 134 -4.83 15.67 -6.70
CA TRP A 134 -3.91 16.60 -7.34
C TRP A 134 -3.44 16.02 -8.69
N ASP A 135 -2.44 16.61 -9.33
CA ASP A 135 -1.96 16.19 -10.66
C ASP A 135 -0.48 16.51 -10.93
N ASP A 136 0.34 16.54 -9.88
CA ASP A 136 1.78 16.72 -10.07
C ASP A 136 2.43 15.43 -10.60
N THR A 137 3.32 15.61 -11.58
CA THR A 137 4.28 14.61 -12.06
C THR A 137 5.67 14.94 -11.50
N ALA A 138 6.58 13.97 -11.53
CA ALA A 138 7.94 14.12 -11.01
C ALA A 138 8.75 15.22 -11.74
N ASP A 139 8.51 15.44 -13.03
CA ASP A 139 9.15 16.46 -13.85
C ASP A 139 8.54 17.86 -13.69
N ARG A 140 7.44 18.01 -12.95
CA ARG A 140 6.87 19.32 -12.68
C ARG A 140 7.87 20.16 -11.92
N VAL A 141 8.10 21.39 -12.39
CA VAL A 141 8.98 22.35 -11.74
C VAL A 141 8.37 22.79 -10.41
N GLY A 142 9.11 22.57 -9.32
CA GLY A 142 8.77 22.99 -7.98
C GLY A 142 9.16 24.44 -7.68
N PRO A 143 8.88 24.94 -6.46
CA PRO A 143 9.15 26.32 -6.07
C PRO A 143 10.63 26.73 -6.10
N ASN A 144 11.55 25.76 -6.01
CA ASN A 144 13.00 25.97 -6.07
C ASN A 144 13.55 25.95 -7.51
N GLY A 145 12.68 25.92 -8.52
CA GLY A 145 13.07 25.85 -9.93
C GLY A 145 13.56 24.48 -10.39
N GLN A 146 13.54 23.46 -9.52
CA GLN A 146 13.95 22.09 -9.83
C GLN A 146 12.72 21.18 -10.00
N PRO A 147 12.85 20.06 -10.73
CA PRO A 147 11.80 19.03 -10.76
C PRO A 147 11.44 18.55 -9.35
N LEU A 148 10.15 18.35 -9.08
CA LEU A 148 9.67 17.83 -7.79
C LEU A 148 10.23 16.43 -7.46
N GLY A 149 10.57 15.66 -8.49
CA GLY A 149 10.88 14.24 -8.38
C GLY A 149 9.65 13.41 -7.98
N THR A 150 9.79 12.08 -8.01
CA THR A 150 8.72 11.16 -7.59
C THR A 150 8.26 11.47 -6.17
N TYR A 151 9.20 11.71 -5.25
CA TYR A 151 8.92 12.04 -3.85
C TYR A 151 8.02 13.27 -3.68
N GLY A 152 8.30 14.33 -4.45
CA GLY A 152 7.56 15.59 -4.41
C GLY A 152 6.26 15.58 -5.21
N SER A 153 6.02 14.59 -6.07
CA SER A 153 4.80 14.48 -6.88
C SER A 153 3.54 14.09 -6.08
N ALA A 154 3.71 13.66 -4.83
CA ALA A 154 2.63 13.14 -4.00
C ALA A 154 1.46 14.13 -3.82
N THR A 155 0.25 13.68 -4.13
CA THR A 155 -0.99 14.41 -3.82
C THR A 155 -1.18 14.54 -2.31
N PHE A 156 -0.94 13.44 -1.58
CA PHE A 156 -1.03 13.39 -0.13
C PHE A 156 0.22 12.71 0.45
N ALA A 157 1.02 13.45 1.20
CA ALA A 157 2.23 12.97 1.83
C ALA A 157 2.05 12.87 3.35
N VAL A 158 2.40 11.73 3.93
CA VAL A 158 2.34 11.50 5.37
C VAL A 158 3.73 11.14 5.87
N ASN A 159 4.25 11.95 6.78
CA ASN A 159 5.50 11.66 7.49
C ASN A 159 5.27 11.42 8.99
N ALA A 160 4.03 11.54 9.47
CA ALA A 160 3.66 11.42 10.87
C ALA A 160 3.33 9.97 11.29
N PRO A 161 3.90 9.46 12.39
CA PRO A 161 3.63 8.11 12.86
C PRO A 161 2.21 7.97 13.42
N TYR A 162 1.72 6.73 13.48
CA TYR A 162 0.38 6.39 13.97
C TYR A 162 -0.78 7.01 13.15
N PHE A 163 -0.49 7.43 11.92
CA PHE A 163 -1.48 7.96 11.01
C PHE A 163 -2.52 6.90 10.63
N VAL A 164 -3.78 7.29 10.58
CA VAL A 164 -4.86 6.41 10.11
C VAL A 164 -5.68 7.11 9.05
N ALA A 165 -5.91 6.47 7.91
CA ALA A 165 -6.92 6.92 6.94
C ALA A 165 -8.06 5.91 6.84
N LYS A 166 -9.29 6.40 6.78
CA LYS A 166 -10.49 5.58 6.61
C LYS A 166 -11.41 6.14 5.54
N ASN A 167 -12.03 5.25 4.76
CA ASN A 167 -13.19 5.58 3.93
C ASN A 167 -12.96 6.79 3.00
N ILE A 168 -11.77 6.91 2.40
CA ILE A 168 -11.37 8.06 1.59
C ILE A 168 -10.53 7.64 0.37
N THR A 169 -10.62 8.41 -0.71
CA THR A 169 -9.78 8.21 -1.92
C THR A 169 -8.68 9.26 -1.98
N PHE A 170 -7.45 8.80 -2.23
CA PHE A 170 -6.33 9.63 -2.65
C PHE A 170 -6.07 9.40 -4.15
N LYS A 171 -6.01 10.49 -4.92
CA LYS A 171 -5.91 10.40 -6.38
C LYS A 171 -4.90 11.36 -6.97
N ASN A 172 -3.95 10.84 -7.75
CA ASN A 172 -3.21 11.65 -8.71
C ASN A 172 -3.93 11.55 -10.07
N LYS A 173 -4.28 12.70 -10.67
CA LYS A 173 -5.02 12.79 -11.93
C LYS A 173 -4.11 13.04 -13.14
N ALA A 174 -2.79 13.00 -12.98
CA ALA A 174 -1.88 13.05 -14.11
C ALA A 174 -2.23 11.96 -15.14
N PRO A 175 -2.13 12.26 -16.45
CA PRO A 175 -2.38 11.27 -17.48
C PRO A 175 -1.33 10.14 -17.41
N PRO A 176 -1.69 8.90 -17.81
CA PRO A 176 -0.70 7.84 -17.96
C PRO A 176 0.42 8.29 -18.92
N PRO A 177 1.69 8.04 -18.59
CA PRO A 177 2.79 8.44 -19.46
C PRO A 177 2.80 7.67 -20.78
N PRO A 178 3.26 8.30 -21.87
CA PRO A 178 3.67 7.58 -23.08
C PRO A 178 4.80 6.58 -22.76
N ALA A 179 4.91 5.51 -23.56
CA ALA A 179 6.01 4.57 -23.45
C ALA A 179 7.35 5.28 -23.62
N GLY A 180 8.32 5.00 -22.72
CA GLY A 180 9.64 5.62 -22.73
C GLY A 180 9.72 7.05 -22.17
N ALA A 181 8.60 7.64 -21.72
CA ALA A 181 8.63 8.97 -21.11
C ALA A 181 9.35 8.95 -19.75
N THR A 182 10.25 9.91 -19.54
CA THR A 182 10.99 10.09 -18.28
C THR A 182 10.33 11.15 -17.40
N GLY A 183 10.43 11.00 -16.07
CA GLY A 183 9.96 12.01 -15.12
C GLY A 183 8.43 12.12 -14.98
N LYS A 184 7.65 11.17 -15.52
CA LYS A 184 6.18 11.22 -15.50
C LYS A 184 5.52 10.45 -14.35
N GLN A 185 6.31 9.97 -13.39
CA GLN A 185 5.82 9.36 -12.16
C GLN A 185 4.87 10.31 -11.43
N ALA A 186 3.76 9.79 -10.89
CA ALA A 186 2.68 10.62 -10.36
C ALA A 186 2.02 9.99 -9.12
N VAL A 187 2.53 10.36 -7.94
CA VAL A 187 2.15 9.73 -6.68
C VAL A 187 0.80 10.23 -6.16
N ALA A 188 -0.12 9.31 -5.86
CA ALA A 188 -1.41 9.61 -5.23
C ALA A 188 -1.28 9.71 -3.70
N LEU A 189 -0.55 8.79 -3.08
CA LEU A 189 -0.21 8.88 -1.66
C LEU A 189 1.22 8.41 -1.42
N ARG A 190 1.95 9.16 -0.59
CA ARG A 190 3.24 8.77 -0.03
C ARG A 190 3.13 8.60 1.47
N ILE A 191 3.58 7.47 2.00
CA ILE A 191 3.66 7.21 3.44
C ILE A 191 5.11 6.91 3.85
N SER A 192 5.64 7.78 4.72
CA SER A 192 7.02 7.74 5.24
C SER A 192 7.00 7.76 6.78
N ALA A 193 6.22 6.89 7.42
CA ALA A 193 5.99 6.97 8.86
C ALA A 193 5.66 5.61 9.48
N ASP A 194 6.03 5.41 10.74
CA ASP A 194 5.80 4.12 11.38
C ASP A 194 4.37 3.95 11.92
N MET A 195 3.90 2.70 11.95
CA MET A 195 2.59 2.29 12.47
C MET A 195 1.39 2.97 11.82
N ALA A 196 1.41 3.16 10.49
CA ALA A 196 0.29 3.74 9.76
C ALA A 196 -0.74 2.67 9.33
N ALA A 197 -2.02 3.06 9.27
CA ALA A 197 -3.08 2.17 8.79
C ALA A 197 -4.03 2.85 7.80
N PHE A 198 -4.46 2.10 6.79
CA PHE A 198 -5.38 2.54 5.75
C PHE A 198 -6.52 1.52 5.64
N ILE A 199 -7.76 1.94 5.89
CA ILE A 199 -8.91 1.03 5.99
C ILE A 199 -10.01 1.53 5.06
N ASN A 200 -10.45 0.68 4.12
CA ASN A 200 -11.47 1.05 3.13
C ASN A 200 -11.06 2.29 2.31
N CYS A 201 -9.78 2.42 1.98
CA CYS A 201 -9.26 3.55 1.18
C CYS A 201 -9.14 3.18 -0.29
N LYS A 202 -9.10 4.19 -1.17
CA LYS A 202 -8.68 3.99 -2.56
C LYS A 202 -7.45 4.83 -2.90
N PHE A 203 -6.54 4.25 -3.65
CA PHE A 203 -5.36 4.91 -4.19
C PHE A 203 -5.44 4.81 -5.70
N VAL A 204 -5.52 5.94 -6.38
CA VAL A 204 -5.83 5.99 -7.81
C VAL A 204 -4.79 6.83 -8.53
N GLY A 205 -4.06 6.22 -9.46
CA GLY A 205 -3.08 6.88 -10.30
C GLY A 205 -2.78 6.08 -11.57
N ALA A 206 -1.58 6.30 -12.09
CA ALA A 206 -0.99 5.56 -13.21
C ALA A 206 0.35 4.98 -12.74
N GLN A 207 1.47 5.52 -13.23
CA GLN A 207 2.80 5.15 -12.75
C GLN A 207 3.04 5.69 -11.33
N ASP A 208 3.62 4.86 -10.45
CA ASP A 208 4.02 5.21 -9.08
C ASP A 208 2.85 5.68 -8.20
N THR A 209 1.72 4.97 -8.20
CA THR A 209 0.49 5.42 -7.52
C THR A 209 0.63 5.52 -6.00
N LEU A 210 1.07 4.45 -5.34
CA LEU A 210 1.23 4.35 -3.89
C LEU A 210 2.71 4.22 -3.55
N TYR A 211 3.27 5.28 -3.00
CA TYR A 211 4.64 5.30 -2.52
C TYR A 211 4.67 4.87 -1.05
N ASP A 212 4.72 3.55 -0.84
CA ASP A 212 4.93 2.88 0.42
C ASP A 212 6.41 2.96 0.84
N HIS A 213 6.81 4.18 1.22
CA HIS A 213 8.21 4.59 1.22
C HIS A 213 9.02 3.94 2.35
N LYS A 214 8.62 4.13 3.62
CA LYS A 214 9.31 3.56 4.78
C LYS A 214 8.40 3.53 6.02
N GLY A 215 8.60 2.54 6.88
CA GLY A 215 7.82 2.32 8.10
C GLY A 215 6.98 1.06 8.03
N ARG A 216 6.25 0.75 9.11
CA ARG A 216 5.31 -0.37 9.17
C ARG A 216 3.91 0.08 8.84
N HIS A 217 3.30 -0.52 7.82
CA HIS A 217 1.97 -0.11 7.36
C HIS A 217 1.00 -1.28 7.24
N TYR A 218 -0.27 -0.99 7.50
CA TYR A 218 -1.35 -1.94 7.34
C TYR A 218 -2.43 -1.38 6.43
N PHE A 219 -2.66 -2.05 5.30
CA PHE A 219 -3.71 -1.70 4.36
C PHE A 219 -4.79 -2.78 4.44
N LYS A 220 -6.03 -2.40 4.78
CA LYS A 220 -7.16 -3.33 4.88
C LYS A 220 -8.31 -2.92 3.97
N ASN A 221 -8.79 -3.86 3.15
CA ASN A 221 -9.94 -3.64 2.28
C ASN A 221 -9.77 -2.39 1.39
N CYS A 222 -8.55 -2.18 0.90
CA CYS A 222 -8.21 -1.03 0.07
C CYS A 222 -8.29 -1.39 -1.42
N HIS A 223 -8.55 -0.39 -2.25
CA HIS A 223 -8.46 -0.51 -3.71
C HIS A 223 -7.25 0.29 -4.19
N ILE A 224 -6.32 -0.35 -4.89
CA ILE A 224 -5.11 0.29 -5.41
C ILE A 224 -5.08 0.13 -6.91
N GLN A 225 -5.08 1.24 -7.65
CA GLN A 225 -5.15 1.25 -9.11
C GLN A 225 -3.99 2.05 -9.71
N GLY A 226 -3.23 1.44 -10.61
CA GLY A 226 -2.18 2.10 -11.38
C GLY A 226 -1.72 1.26 -12.56
N SER A 227 -0.56 1.60 -13.14
CA SER A 227 0.00 0.92 -14.32
C SER A 227 1.36 0.29 -14.04
N VAL A 228 2.41 1.11 -13.95
CA VAL A 228 3.80 0.69 -13.70
C VAL A 228 4.16 1.03 -12.26
N ASP A 229 4.80 0.10 -11.57
CA ASP A 229 5.34 0.24 -10.21
C ASP A 229 4.35 0.88 -9.23
N PHE A 230 3.06 0.53 -9.35
CA PHE A 230 2.03 1.34 -8.71
C PHE A 230 1.92 1.12 -7.19
N ILE A 231 2.64 0.15 -6.64
CA ILE A 231 3.00 0.04 -5.23
C ILE A 231 4.52 -0.06 -5.15
N PHE A 232 5.19 0.92 -4.58
CA PHE A 232 6.66 0.95 -4.58
C PHE A 232 7.23 1.58 -3.32
N GLY A 233 8.50 1.28 -3.04
CA GLY A 233 9.23 1.77 -1.86
C GLY A 233 9.78 0.64 -1.00
N ASN A 234 10.15 0.97 0.26
CA ASN A 234 10.83 0.06 1.18
C ASN A 234 10.08 -0.07 2.53
N GLY A 235 8.75 0.01 2.52
CA GLY A 235 7.93 -0.27 3.71
C GLY A 235 7.95 -1.74 4.14
N LEU A 236 7.61 -1.98 5.41
CA LEU A 236 7.20 -3.30 5.92
C LEU A 236 5.68 -3.31 6.00
N SER A 237 5.03 -3.89 4.99
CA SER A 237 3.59 -3.66 4.80
C SER A 237 2.81 -4.94 4.57
N LEU A 238 1.66 -5.01 5.23
CA LEU A 238 0.64 -6.03 4.99
C LEU A 238 -0.56 -5.39 4.30
N TYR A 239 -0.93 -5.93 3.15
CA TYR A 239 -2.12 -5.57 2.40
C TYR A 239 -3.11 -6.72 2.55
N GLN A 240 -4.09 -6.56 3.42
CA GLN A 240 -5.09 -7.57 3.69
C GLN A 240 -6.39 -7.24 2.95
N GLU A 241 -6.95 -8.23 2.24
CA GLU A 241 -8.24 -8.10 1.53
C GLU A 241 -8.25 -6.91 0.54
N CYS A 242 -7.09 -6.56 -0.02
CA CYS A 242 -6.97 -5.45 -0.95
C CYS A 242 -7.24 -5.90 -2.38
N HIS A 243 -7.84 -5.00 -3.17
CA HIS A 243 -8.03 -5.20 -4.61
C HIS A 243 -7.00 -4.37 -5.39
N LEU A 244 -6.11 -5.07 -6.10
CA LEU A 244 -5.11 -4.48 -6.97
C LEU A 244 -5.62 -4.44 -8.41
N HIS A 245 -5.78 -3.25 -8.98
CA HIS A 245 -6.30 -3.06 -10.33
C HIS A 245 -5.23 -2.46 -11.24
N ALA A 246 -4.58 -3.31 -12.04
CA ALA A 246 -3.65 -2.87 -13.08
C ALA A 246 -4.42 -2.28 -14.27
N LYS A 247 -4.24 -1.00 -14.54
CA LYS A 247 -4.87 -0.26 -15.65
C LYS A 247 -3.82 0.09 -16.70
N THR A 248 -3.51 -0.87 -17.56
CA THR A 248 -2.57 -0.73 -18.68
C THR A 248 -3.03 -1.59 -19.86
N LYS A 249 -2.61 -1.25 -21.08
CA LYS A 249 -2.91 -2.02 -22.30
C LYS A 249 -1.71 -2.83 -22.82
N SER A 250 -0.52 -2.62 -22.25
CA SER A 250 0.72 -3.21 -22.74
C SER A 250 1.47 -3.92 -21.61
N TYR A 251 2.19 -3.17 -20.79
CA TYR A 251 2.97 -3.67 -19.65
C TYR A 251 2.63 -2.88 -18.39
N GLY A 252 2.87 -3.52 -17.25
CA GLY A 252 2.67 -2.95 -15.94
C GLY A 252 3.39 -3.80 -14.89
N ALA A 253 3.55 -3.22 -13.72
CA ALA A 253 4.12 -3.91 -12.57
C ALA A 253 3.27 -3.55 -11.36
N LEU A 254 2.86 -4.57 -10.61
CA LEU A 254 2.12 -4.37 -9.37
C LEU A 254 3.01 -3.70 -8.33
N THR A 255 4.25 -4.19 -8.21
CA THR A 255 5.20 -3.75 -7.19
C THR A 255 6.58 -3.43 -7.75
N ALA A 256 7.23 -2.44 -7.13
CA ALA A 256 8.67 -2.20 -7.21
C ALA A 256 9.22 -2.01 -5.79
N GLN A 257 9.46 -3.13 -5.11
CA GLN A 257 9.96 -3.14 -3.74
C GLN A 257 11.47 -2.81 -3.75
N LYS A 258 11.89 -1.94 -2.83
CA LYS A 258 13.22 -1.31 -2.81
C LYS A 258 14.05 -1.71 -1.57
N ARG A 259 14.02 -2.98 -1.19
CA ARG A 259 14.89 -3.55 -0.16
C ARG A 259 16.30 -3.64 -0.71
N GLU A 260 17.25 -2.99 -0.04
CA GLU A 260 18.64 -2.88 -0.52
C GLU A 260 19.57 -3.88 0.17
N SER A 261 19.15 -4.46 1.30
CA SER A 261 19.96 -5.42 2.07
C SER A 261 19.14 -6.54 2.69
N MET A 262 19.76 -7.71 2.88
CA MET A 262 19.18 -8.85 3.59
C MET A 262 18.94 -8.58 5.09
N LEU A 263 19.59 -7.54 5.64
CA LEU A 263 19.41 -7.11 7.02
C LEU A 263 18.17 -6.23 7.23
N GLU A 264 17.55 -5.75 6.15
CA GLU A 264 16.34 -4.94 6.24
C GLU A 264 15.12 -5.84 6.44
N GLU A 265 14.42 -5.66 7.56
CA GLU A 265 13.12 -6.28 7.83
C GLU A 265 12.00 -5.50 7.13
N THR A 266 12.10 -5.37 5.80
CA THR A 266 11.13 -4.70 4.93
C THR A 266 10.59 -5.64 3.87
N GLY A 267 9.45 -5.30 3.29
CA GLY A 267 8.78 -6.14 2.31
C GLY A 267 7.30 -5.86 2.21
N PHE A 268 6.72 -6.23 1.08
CA PHE A 268 5.27 -6.14 0.84
C PHE A 268 4.68 -7.54 0.86
N SER A 269 3.71 -7.77 1.76
CA SER A 269 2.83 -8.94 1.76
C SER A 269 1.48 -8.52 1.20
N LEU A 270 1.20 -8.91 -0.04
CA LEU A 270 -0.01 -8.52 -0.78
C LEU A 270 -1.17 -9.51 -0.66
#